data_AF-A0A242LB58-F1
#
_entry.id   AF-A0A242LB58-F1
#
_cell.length_a   1.000
_cell.length_b   1.000
_cell.length_c   1.000
_cell.angle_alpha   90.00
_cell.angle_beta   90.00
_cell.angle_gamma   90.00
#
_symmetry.space_group_name_H-M   'P 1'
#
loop_
_entity.id
_entity.type
_entity.pdbx_description
1 polymer ?
#
loop_
_entity_poly.entity_id
_entity_poly.type
_entity_poly.pdbx_seq_one_letter_code
_entity_poly.pdbx_strand_id
1 'polypeptide(L)'
;MMIYDQPNYAEAQKLAYETIQNSAQKELPVSIKKLIRTFPKLHLQKYSVFAKQRKLSFEEVLLFTNSEEGCLWMRSDGTYLILYNDYIKNSGRIRFTLAHELGHYIMKHNEKSGKTILPRYSLSDDEHDLFEKEANYFAKRLLAPIPLVDLYVANWKKIKANCIEFAFDTSHTLASYVIKDLNKRRQNANIIREGHPMVDYFIDFINYDASSQICKTCSTVQSSKNNFCKTCGSNNLIESSAENYTNYYIMKGTKMDYTKIETNANGTPVKCPKCEYESLNDEFIYCPICSTHIHNVCLGPEWNKITETIDGDIELSIQERNDHNSSCKGNLEGDFRYCPHCGNETSYGYQKILTSWSVEKNNFDSTNFSFQEPKFNDLPF
;
A
#
# COMPACT_ATOMS: atom_id res chain seq x y z
N MET A 1 -30.99 32.77 7.33
CA MET A 1 -31.01 31.30 7.20
C MET A 1 -30.89 31.01 5.72
N MET A 2 -29.74 30.57 5.23
CA MET A 2 -29.62 30.15 3.82
C MET A 2 -30.40 28.85 3.68
N ILE A 3 -31.48 28.86 2.90
CA ILE A 3 -32.28 27.69 2.60
C ILE A 3 -31.46 26.86 1.60
N TYR A 4 -30.99 25.70 2.04
CA TYR A 4 -30.34 24.72 1.18
C TYR A 4 -31.45 23.90 0.51
N ASP A 5 -31.60 24.00 -0.81
CA ASP A 5 -32.59 23.21 -1.57
C ASP A 5 -31.99 21.92 -2.15
N GLN A 6 -30.65 21.78 -2.20
CA GLN A 6 -29.94 20.62 -2.77
C GLN A 6 -28.60 20.36 -2.07
N PRO A 7 -28.08 19.11 -2.07
CA PRO A 7 -26.78 18.78 -1.47
C PRO A 7 -25.61 19.40 -2.25
N ASN A 8 -24.64 19.98 -1.54
CA ASN A 8 -23.42 20.54 -2.12
C ASN A 8 -22.31 19.49 -2.28
N TYR A 9 -22.49 18.58 -3.25
CA TYR A 9 -21.50 17.53 -3.54
C TYR A 9 -20.13 18.07 -4.00
N ALA A 10 -20.09 19.25 -4.62
CA ALA A 10 -18.85 19.88 -5.06
C ALA A 10 -17.99 20.33 -3.86
N GLU A 11 -18.61 20.94 -2.85
CA GLU A 11 -17.95 21.30 -1.60
C GLU A 11 -17.50 20.06 -0.84
N ALA A 12 -18.36 19.04 -0.73
CA ALA A 12 -18.01 17.76 -0.10
C ALA A 12 -16.77 17.11 -0.76
N GLN A 13 -16.70 17.10 -2.09
CA GLN A 13 -15.53 16.59 -2.82
C GLN A 13 -14.27 17.40 -2.54
N LYS A 14 -14.37 18.73 -2.67
CA LYS A 14 -13.25 19.63 -2.46
C LYS A 14 -12.66 19.45 -1.06
N LEU A 15 -13.51 19.48 -0.03
CA LEU A 15 -13.08 19.33 1.36
C LEU A 15 -12.50 17.93 1.62
N ALA A 16 -13.05 16.87 1.03
CA ALA A 16 -12.49 15.53 1.15
C ALA A 16 -11.05 15.49 0.61
N TYR A 17 -10.79 16.11 -0.54
CA TYR A 17 -9.46 16.12 -1.10
C TYR A 17 -8.49 17.02 -0.33
N GLU A 18 -8.91 18.22 0.07
CA GLU A 18 -8.10 19.10 0.92
C GLU A 18 -7.72 18.40 2.25
N THR A 19 -8.64 17.61 2.82
CA THR A 19 -8.38 16.84 4.05
C THR A 19 -7.23 15.86 3.89
N ILE A 20 -7.17 15.13 2.79
CA ILE A 20 -6.07 14.18 2.54
C ILE A 20 -4.78 14.94 2.25
N GLN A 21 -4.83 15.97 1.40
CA GLN A 21 -3.66 16.78 1.05
C GLN A 21 -3.01 17.39 2.29
N ASN A 22 -3.80 17.94 3.21
CA ASN A 22 -3.32 18.57 4.43
C ASN A 22 -2.76 17.56 5.45
N SER A 23 -3.04 16.26 5.27
CA SER A 23 -2.52 15.22 6.16
C SER A 23 -1.09 14.76 5.83
N ALA A 24 -0.58 15.14 4.66
CA ALA A 24 0.73 14.73 4.13
C ALA A 24 0.95 13.19 4.12
N GLN A 25 -0.12 12.39 4.15
CA GLN A 25 -0.02 10.95 3.96
C GLN A 25 0.39 10.65 2.51
N LYS A 26 1.19 9.59 2.34
CA LYS A 26 1.82 9.24 1.04
C LYS A 26 1.52 7.81 0.58
N GLU A 27 0.75 7.06 1.38
CA GLU A 27 0.50 5.64 1.16
C GLU A 27 -0.99 5.34 1.29
N LEU A 28 -1.46 4.36 0.51
CA LEU A 28 -2.80 3.83 0.61
C LEU A 28 -2.83 2.54 1.44
N PRO A 29 -3.95 2.26 2.14
CA PRO A 29 -5.12 3.12 2.29
C PRO A 29 -4.89 4.31 3.24
N VAL A 30 -5.53 5.46 2.95
CA VAL A 30 -5.42 6.65 3.82
C VAL A 30 -5.99 6.36 5.21
N SER A 31 -5.20 6.60 6.26
CA SER A 31 -5.61 6.33 7.63
C SER A 31 -6.53 7.41 8.20
N ILE A 32 -7.83 7.10 8.34
CA ILE A 32 -8.82 8.05 8.89
C ILE A 32 -8.49 8.44 10.33
N LYS A 33 -7.99 7.51 11.13
CA LYS A 33 -7.59 7.80 12.50
C LYS A 33 -6.40 8.78 12.56
N LYS A 34 -5.49 8.76 11.57
CA LYS A 34 -4.44 9.80 11.46
C LYS A 34 -5.05 11.13 11.04
N LEU A 35 -5.97 11.14 10.07
CA LEU A 35 -6.70 12.36 9.66
C LEU A 35 -7.41 13.02 10.85
N ILE A 36 -8.21 12.28 11.60
CA ILE A 36 -8.95 12.79 12.75
C ILE A 36 -8.01 13.44 13.78
N ARG A 37 -6.85 12.84 14.04
CA ARG A 37 -5.86 13.35 14.99
C ARG A 37 -5.20 14.66 14.57
N THR A 38 -5.28 15.05 13.30
CA THR A 38 -4.77 16.36 12.85
C THR A 38 -5.64 17.53 13.34
N PHE A 39 -6.87 17.26 13.77
CA PHE A 39 -7.82 18.27 14.23
C PHE A 39 -7.81 18.35 15.77
N PRO A 40 -7.27 19.43 16.37
CA PRO A 40 -7.09 19.50 17.82
C PRO A 40 -8.41 19.52 18.62
N LYS A 41 -9.49 19.99 18.00
CA LYS A 41 -10.84 20.04 18.61
C LYS A 41 -11.66 18.77 18.38
N LEU A 42 -11.14 17.78 17.68
CA LEU A 42 -11.86 16.56 17.34
C LEU A 42 -11.25 15.36 18.05
N HIS A 43 -12.08 14.68 18.83
CA HIS A 43 -11.70 13.47 19.55
C HIS A 43 -12.38 12.25 18.95
N LEU A 44 -11.75 11.09 19.09
CA LEU A 44 -12.27 9.81 18.61
C LEU A 44 -12.38 8.83 19.77
N GLN A 45 -13.55 8.23 19.94
CA GLN A 45 -13.79 7.26 21.01
C GLN A 45 -14.69 6.11 20.54
N LYS A 46 -14.40 4.93 21.08
CA LYS A 46 -15.18 3.71 20.87
C LYS A 46 -16.42 3.71 21.75
N TYR A 47 -17.52 3.12 21.30
CA TYR A 47 -18.71 2.88 22.12
C TYR A 47 -18.38 2.11 23.39
N SER A 48 -17.58 1.03 23.30
CA SER A 48 -17.17 0.23 24.46
C SER A 48 -16.45 1.04 25.54
N VAL A 49 -15.56 1.97 25.12
CA VAL A 49 -14.80 2.85 26.02
C VAL A 49 -15.71 3.93 26.61
N PHE A 50 -16.61 4.48 25.80
CA PHE A 50 -17.60 5.47 26.25
C PHE A 50 -18.54 4.90 27.30
N ALA A 51 -19.10 3.71 27.04
CA ALA A 51 -19.96 2.96 27.97
C ALA A 51 -19.26 2.77 29.32
N LYS A 52 -18.02 2.24 29.30
CA LYS A 52 -17.22 2.01 30.52
C LYS A 52 -16.96 3.29 31.31
N GLN A 53 -16.58 4.38 30.65
CA GLN A 53 -16.29 5.65 31.32
C GLN A 53 -17.52 6.30 31.93
N ARG A 54 -18.69 6.12 31.31
CA ARG A 54 -19.96 6.70 31.76
C ARG A 54 -20.80 5.76 32.62
N LYS A 55 -20.34 4.52 32.84
CA LYS A 55 -21.08 3.45 33.53
C LYS A 55 -22.45 3.18 32.89
N LEU A 56 -22.49 3.20 31.56
CA LEU A 56 -23.68 2.90 30.77
C LEU A 56 -23.65 1.47 30.25
N SER A 57 -24.81 0.86 30.07
CA SER A 57 -24.98 -0.36 29.26
C SER A 57 -24.75 -0.04 27.78
N PHE A 58 -24.60 -1.08 26.96
CA PHE A 58 -24.46 -0.89 25.52
C PHE A 58 -25.75 -0.31 24.91
N GLU A 59 -26.92 -0.78 25.34
CA GLU A 59 -28.23 -0.29 24.92
C GLU A 59 -28.44 1.19 25.29
N GLU A 60 -27.97 1.61 26.46
CA GLU A 60 -27.99 3.03 26.86
C GLU A 60 -27.10 3.90 25.97
N VAL A 61 -25.95 3.38 25.50
CA VAL A 61 -25.12 4.08 24.52
C VAL A 61 -25.81 4.17 23.16
N LEU A 62 -26.48 3.10 22.71
CA LEU A 62 -27.27 3.14 21.47
C LEU A 62 -28.39 4.18 21.55
N LEU A 63 -29.10 4.24 22.68
CA LEU A 63 -30.15 5.24 22.91
C LEU A 63 -29.58 6.66 22.96
N PHE A 64 -28.45 6.87 23.64
CA PHE A 64 -27.80 8.18 23.73
C PHE A 64 -27.32 8.68 22.36
N THR A 65 -26.68 7.80 21.59
CA THR A 65 -26.14 8.14 20.26
C THR A 65 -27.22 8.16 19.18
N ASN A 66 -28.36 7.52 19.42
CA ASN A 66 -29.41 7.24 18.44
C ASN A 66 -28.87 6.61 17.14
N SER A 67 -27.82 5.77 17.26
CA SER A 67 -27.19 5.11 16.12
C SER A 67 -26.52 3.79 16.53
N GLU A 68 -26.72 2.76 15.72
CA GLU A 68 -26.03 1.47 15.85
C GLU A 68 -24.60 1.49 15.31
N GLU A 69 -24.17 2.56 14.64
CA GLU A 69 -22.88 2.60 13.94
C GLU A 69 -21.95 3.68 14.47
N GLY A 70 -22.43 4.92 14.57
CA GLY A 70 -21.61 6.04 14.99
C GLY A 70 -22.38 7.35 15.04
N CYS A 71 -21.76 8.36 15.64
CA CYS A 71 -22.29 9.71 15.64
C CYS A 71 -21.19 10.75 15.85
N LEU A 72 -21.51 11.98 15.46
CA LEU A 72 -20.73 13.16 15.79
C LEU A 72 -21.44 13.97 16.88
N TRP A 73 -20.77 14.13 18.02
CA TRP A 73 -21.25 14.91 19.15
C TRP A 73 -20.45 16.20 19.33
N MET A 74 -21.11 17.34 19.15
CA MET A 74 -20.62 18.67 19.51
C MET A 74 -20.88 18.94 20.99
N ARG A 75 -19.80 19.11 21.76
CA ARG A 75 -19.84 19.36 23.21
C ARG A 75 -19.95 20.85 23.52
N SER A 76 -20.42 21.16 24.74
CA SER A 76 -20.59 22.54 25.21
C SER A 76 -19.28 23.31 25.36
N ASP A 77 -18.15 22.63 25.50
CA ASP A 77 -16.81 23.23 25.57
C ASP A 77 -16.23 23.59 24.18
N GLY A 78 -17.01 23.39 23.11
CA GLY A 78 -16.60 23.66 21.74
C GLY A 78 -15.68 22.58 21.13
N THR A 79 -15.51 21.45 21.80
CA THR A 79 -14.86 20.25 21.24
C THR A 79 -15.88 19.31 20.63
N TYR A 80 -15.41 18.41 19.77
CA TYR A 80 -16.21 17.42 19.06
C TYR A 80 -15.73 16.03 19.42
N LEU A 81 -16.66 15.08 19.45
CA LEU A 81 -16.38 13.68 19.71
C LEU A 81 -17.05 12.82 18.64
N ILE A 82 -16.23 12.12 17.86
CA ILE A 82 -16.70 11.00 17.04
C ILE A 82 -16.80 9.78 17.96
N LEU A 83 -18.01 9.24 18.06
CA LEU A 83 -18.27 7.95 18.67
C LEU A 83 -18.52 6.93 17.56
N TYR A 84 -17.96 5.73 17.69
CA TYR A 84 -18.23 4.65 16.74
C TYR A 84 -18.36 3.30 17.45
N ASN A 85 -19.23 2.45 16.90
CA ASN A 85 -19.48 1.11 17.38
C ASN A 85 -18.31 0.18 17.00
N ASP A 86 -17.49 -0.16 17.99
CA ASP A 86 -16.34 -1.04 17.81
C ASP A 86 -16.66 -2.54 17.92
N TYR A 87 -17.93 -2.90 18.12
CA TYR A 87 -18.40 -4.29 18.02
C TYR A 87 -18.70 -4.71 16.57
N ILE A 88 -18.77 -3.77 15.63
CA ILE A 88 -18.90 -4.06 14.20
C ILE A 88 -17.62 -4.76 13.72
N LYS A 89 -17.74 -6.01 13.24
CA LYS A 89 -16.58 -6.79 12.76
C LYS A 89 -16.03 -6.32 11.41
N ASN A 90 -16.90 -5.80 10.54
CA ASN A 90 -16.51 -5.35 9.21
C ASN A 90 -15.66 -4.06 9.30
N SER A 91 -14.36 -4.18 9.01
CA SER A 91 -13.40 -3.06 9.05
C SER A 91 -13.76 -1.95 8.07
N GLY A 92 -14.20 -2.30 6.86
CA GLY A 92 -14.65 -1.36 5.83
C GLY A 92 -15.86 -0.53 6.28
N ARG A 93 -16.80 -1.14 7.02
CA ARG A 93 -17.97 -0.46 7.60
C ARG A 93 -17.58 0.52 8.71
N ILE A 94 -16.67 0.14 9.61
CA ILE A 94 -16.11 1.08 10.60
C ILE A 94 -15.40 2.24 9.89
N ARG A 95 -14.58 1.93 8.88
CA ARG A 95 -13.80 2.93 8.15
C ARG A 95 -14.70 3.93 7.42
N PHE A 96 -15.80 3.45 6.83
CA PHE A 96 -16.82 4.31 6.25
C PHE A 96 -17.51 5.19 7.29
N THR A 97 -17.93 4.60 8.42
CA THR A 97 -18.52 5.34 9.54
C THR A 97 -17.61 6.50 9.97
N LEU A 98 -16.33 6.22 10.23
CA LEU A 98 -15.38 7.24 10.66
C LEU A 98 -15.17 8.34 9.61
N ALA A 99 -15.15 8.00 8.32
CA ALA A 99 -15.02 8.98 7.24
C ALA A 99 -16.29 9.84 7.09
N HIS A 100 -17.46 9.23 7.31
CA HIS A 100 -18.77 9.88 7.29
C HIS A 100 -18.89 10.89 8.45
N GLU A 101 -18.59 10.48 9.69
CA GLU A 101 -18.59 11.39 10.85
C GLU A 101 -17.57 12.54 10.69
N LEU A 102 -16.40 12.24 10.11
CA LEU A 102 -15.43 13.27 9.78
C LEU A 102 -15.98 14.26 8.74
N GLY A 103 -16.79 13.78 7.79
CA GLY A 103 -17.52 14.62 6.84
C GLY A 103 -18.46 15.60 7.54
N HIS A 104 -19.27 15.13 8.49
CA HIS A 104 -20.13 16.02 9.28
C HIS A 104 -19.34 17.12 10.01
N TYR A 105 -18.19 16.75 10.58
CA TYR A 105 -17.33 17.69 11.30
C TYR A 105 -16.73 18.74 10.36
N ILE A 106 -16.13 18.31 9.24
CA ILE A 106 -15.44 19.21 8.31
C ILE A 106 -16.43 20.14 7.59
N MET A 107 -17.63 19.63 7.28
CA MET A 107 -18.69 20.41 6.64
C MET A 107 -19.54 21.22 7.64
N LYS A 108 -19.22 21.14 8.94
CA LYS A 108 -19.86 21.89 10.04
C LYS A 108 -21.38 21.66 10.11
N HIS A 109 -21.81 20.41 9.93
CA HIS A 109 -23.23 20.07 9.91
C HIS A 109 -23.91 20.31 11.26
N ASN A 110 -23.21 20.15 12.39
CA ASN A 110 -23.76 20.46 13.71
C ASN A 110 -24.14 21.95 13.82
N GLU A 111 -23.24 22.85 13.41
CA GLU A 111 -23.48 24.30 13.45
C GLU A 111 -24.55 24.74 12.45
N LYS A 112 -24.56 24.16 11.24
CA LYS A 112 -25.56 24.48 10.21
C LYS A 112 -26.98 24.01 10.60
N SER A 113 -27.09 22.85 11.24
CA SER A 113 -28.38 22.27 11.68
C SER A 113 -28.84 22.77 13.05
N GLY A 114 -27.94 23.27 13.88
CA GLY A 114 -28.18 23.58 15.29
C GLY A 114 -28.28 22.35 16.20
N LYS A 115 -28.07 21.12 15.68
CA LYS A 115 -28.12 19.87 16.45
C LYS A 115 -26.77 19.57 17.11
N THR A 116 -26.78 19.23 18.39
CA THR A 116 -25.56 18.86 19.13
C THR A 116 -25.07 17.45 18.80
N ILE A 117 -25.99 16.53 18.50
CA ILE A 117 -25.66 15.16 18.09
C ILE A 117 -26.21 14.93 16.68
N LEU A 118 -25.36 14.41 15.81
CA LEU A 118 -25.73 13.93 14.48
C LEU A 118 -25.53 12.42 14.44
N PRO A 119 -26.62 11.62 14.51
CA PRO A 119 -26.54 10.17 14.45
C PRO A 119 -26.38 9.69 13.00
N ARG A 120 -25.56 8.66 12.78
CA ARG A 120 -25.54 7.92 11.52
C ARG A 120 -26.76 6.99 11.44
N TYR A 121 -27.62 7.20 10.46
CA TYR A 121 -28.92 6.51 10.30
C TYR A 121 -29.75 6.51 11.59
N SER A 122 -30.62 7.52 11.76
CA SER A 122 -31.63 7.47 12.82
C SER A 122 -32.55 6.26 12.61
N LEU A 123 -32.95 5.59 13.71
CA LEU A 123 -33.90 4.46 13.68
C LEU A 123 -35.27 4.82 13.06
N SER A 124 -35.59 6.10 12.96
CA SER A 124 -36.68 6.63 12.13
C SER A 124 -36.07 7.20 10.84
N ASP A 125 -36.34 6.55 9.72
CA ASP A 125 -35.92 6.94 8.37
C ASP A 125 -35.98 8.44 8.11
N ASP A 126 -34.96 8.96 7.44
CA ASP A 126 -35.11 9.98 6.40
C ASP A 126 -33.91 9.86 5.43
N GLU A 127 -34.07 9.14 4.32
CA GLU A 127 -33.17 9.17 3.14
C GLU A 127 -33.14 10.55 2.43
N HIS A 128 -33.41 11.62 3.18
CA HIS A 128 -33.71 12.95 2.66
C HIS A 128 -32.95 14.11 3.33
N ASP A 129 -32.17 13.88 4.40
CA ASP A 129 -31.31 14.95 4.93
C ASP A 129 -30.18 15.27 3.95
N LEU A 130 -30.07 16.56 3.57
CA LEU A 130 -29.02 17.06 2.68
C LEU A 130 -27.62 16.82 3.29
N PHE A 131 -27.50 16.94 4.61
CA PHE A 131 -26.24 16.75 5.33
C PHE A 131 -25.76 15.29 5.33
N GLU A 132 -26.68 14.33 5.40
CA GLU A 132 -26.36 12.90 5.26
C GLU A 132 -25.85 12.57 3.85
N LYS A 133 -26.48 13.15 2.82
CA LYS A 133 -26.05 12.99 1.41
C LYS A 133 -24.66 13.58 1.21
N GLU A 134 -24.42 14.77 1.74
CA GLU A 134 -23.12 15.44 1.72
C GLU A 134 -22.04 14.63 2.45
N ALA A 135 -22.30 14.17 3.67
CA ALA A 135 -21.36 13.38 4.47
C ALA A 135 -21.04 12.01 3.83
N ASN A 136 -22.06 11.34 3.26
CA ASN A 136 -21.85 10.11 2.48
C ASN A 136 -20.99 10.35 1.24
N TYR A 137 -21.22 11.44 0.52
CA TYR A 137 -20.42 11.79 -0.65
C TYR A 137 -18.98 12.17 -0.28
N PHE A 138 -18.81 12.95 0.79
CA PHE A 138 -17.53 13.27 1.38
C PHE A 138 -16.77 11.99 1.72
N ALA A 139 -17.38 11.06 2.46
CA ALA A 139 -16.77 9.80 2.86
C ALA A 139 -16.32 8.98 1.64
N LYS A 140 -17.17 8.84 0.61
CA LYS A 140 -16.82 8.16 -0.64
C LYS A 140 -15.57 8.77 -1.28
N ARG A 141 -15.52 10.10 -1.40
CA ARG A 141 -14.39 10.82 -2.03
C ARG A 141 -13.13 10.84 -1.18
N LEU A 142 -13.26 10.79 0.14
CA LEU A 142 -12.13 10.67 1.07
C LEU A 142 -11.51 9.27 1.01
N LEU A 143 -12.35 8.24 0.95
CA LEU A 143 -11.90 6.84 1.00
C LEU A 143 -11.30 6.38 -0.33
N ALA A 144 -11.90 6.77 -1.45
CA ALA A 144 -11.41 6.47 -2.79
C ALA A 144 -11.43 7.73 -3.68
N PRO A 145 -10.43 8.62 -3.53
CA PRO A 145 -10.34 9.84 -4.33
C PRO A 145 -10.17 9.52 -5.82
N ILE A 146 -10.98 10.15 -6.68
CA ILE A 146 -10.93 9.88 -8.14
C ILE A 146 -9.54 10.16 -8.74
N PRO A 147 -8.82 11.24 -8.38
CA PRO A 147 -7.47 11.48 -8.89
C PRO A 147 -6.48 10.33 -8.59
N LEU A 148 -6.60 9.68 -7.42
CA LEU A 148 -5.74 8.55 -7.04
C LEU A 148 -6.18 7.26 -7.75
N VAL A 149 -7.48 7.06 -7.94
CA VAL A 149 -8.01 5.95 -8.74
C VAL A 149 -7.56 6.08 -10.21
N ASP A 150 -7.53 7.30 -10.74
CA ASP A 150 -7.07 7.59 -12.09
C ASP A 150 -5.58 7.25 -12.30
N LEU A 151 -4.74 7.29 -11.27
CA LEU A 151 -3.35 6.81 -11.34
C LEU A 151 -3.27 5.29 -11.55
N TYR A 152 -4.11 4.52 -10.87
CA TYR A 152 -4.21 3.07 -11.13
C TYR A 152 -4.75 2.80 -12.55
N VAL A 153 -5.77 3.55 -12.99
CA VAL A 153 -6.29 3.44 -14.36
C VAL A 153 -5.23 3.80 -15.40
N ALA A 154 -4.36 4.77 -15.12
CA ALA A 154 -3.26 5.15 -15.99
C ALA A 154 -2.26 4.00 -16.20
N ASN A 155 -1.97 3.23 -15.14
CA ASN A 155 -1.06 2.10 -15.18
C ASN A 155 -1.71 0.85 -15.81
N TRP A 156 -2.94 0.51 -15.42
CA TRP A 156 -3.60 -0.74 -15.81
C TRP A 156 -4.52 -0.65 -17.02
N LYS A 157 -4.81 0.55 -17.53
CA LYS A 157 -5.77 0.87 -18.62
C LYS A 157 -7.23 0.57 -18.31
N LYS A 158 -7.52 -0.30 -17.35
CA LYS A 158 -8.84 -0.61 -16.81
C LYS A 158 -8.75 -0.82 -15.31
N ILE A 159 -9.89 -0.74 -14.63
CA ILE A 159 -9.97 -1.00 -13.20
C ILE A 159 -11.31 -1.68 -12.88
N LYS A 160 -11.32 -2.53 -11.86
CA LYS A 160 -12.49 -3.27 -11.38
C LYS A 160 -12.80 -2.87 -9.94
N ALA A 161 -14.02 -3.16 -9.47
CA ALA A 161 -14.44 -2.82 -8.11
C ALA A 161 -13.51 -3.44 -7.05
N ASN A 162 -13.17 -4.72 -7.18
CA ASN A 162 -12.21 -5.38 -6.29
C ASN A 162 -10.84 -4.66 -6.25
N CYS A 163 -10.36 -4.09 -7.35
CA CYS A 163 -9.11 -3.32 -7.33
C CYS A 163 -9.19 -2.13 -6.36
N ILE A 164 -10.33 -1.43 -6.37
CA ILE A 164 -10.58 -0.30 -5.48
C ILE A 164 -10.79 -0.77 -4.04
N GLU A 165 -11.51 -1.88 -3.85
CA GLU A 165 -11.73 -2.51 -2.55
C GLU A 165 -10.40 -2.78 -1.84
N PHE A 166 -9.48 -3.48 -2.50
CA PHE A 166 -8.18 -3.85 -1.94
C PHE A 166 -7.20 -2.68 -1.85
N ALA A 167 -7.12 -1.79 -2.87
CA ALA A 167 -6.16 -0.70 -2.88
C ALA A 167 -6.51 0.41 -1.86
N PHE A 168 -7.80 0.67 -1.66
CA PHE A 168 -8.27 1.76 -0.80
C PHE A 168 -8.84 1.28 0.54
N ASP A 169 -8.88 -0.04 0.77
CA ASP A 169 -9.49 -0.70 1.94
C ASP A 169 -10.92 -0.20 2.14
N THR A 170 -11.79 -0.50 1.17
CA THR A 170 -13.19 -0.04 1.14
C THR A 170 -14.14 -1.22 0.97
N SER A 171 -15.46 -1.01 1.16
CA SER A 171 -16.43 -2.06 0.87
C SER A 171 -16.64 -2.23 -0.64
N HIS A 172 -16.99 -3.44 -1.06
CA HIS A 172 -17.32 -3.73 -2.47
C HIS A 172 -18.44 -2.81 -3.01
N THR A 173 -19.43 -2.47 -2.17
CA THR A 173 -20.52 -1.55 -2.51
C THR A 173 -19.99 -0.15 -2.83
N LEU A 174 -19.11 0.41 -1.99
CA LEU A 174 -18.49 1.71 -2.26
C LEU A 174 -17.66 1.67 -3.53
N ALA A 175 -16.81 0.65 -3.68
CA ALA A 175 -16.00 0.46 -4.88
C ALA A 175 -16.85 0.40 -6.16
N SER A 176 -17.99 -0.29 -6.11
CA SER A 176 -18.96 -0.37 -7.22
C SER A 176 -19.54 1.00 -7.58
N TYR A 177 -19.83 1.86 -6.59
CA TYR A 177 -20.26 3.23 -6.85
C TYR A 177 -19.15 4.07 -7.50
N VAL A 178 -17.90 3.90 -7.09
CA VAL A 178 -16.75 4.59 -7.71
C VAL A 178 -16.60 4.17 -9.18
N ILE A 179 -16.72 2.87 -9.50
CA ILE A 179 -16.72 2.40 -10.90
C ILE A 179 -17.85 3.02 -11.71
N LYS A 180 -19.07 3.10 -11.14
CA LYS A 180 -20.20 3.76 -11.80
C LYS A 180 -19.92 5.24 -12.07
N ASP A 181 -19.33 5.96 -11.11
CA ASP A 181 -18.93 7.37 -11.28
C ASP A 181 -17.90 7.54 -12.41
N LEU A 182 -16.87 6.69 -12.45
CA LEU A 182 -15.86 6.72 -13.51
C LEU A 182 -16.46 6.50 -14.89
N ASN A 183 -17.37 5.53 -15.02
CA ASN A 183 -18.06 5.22 -16.28
C ASN A 183 -18.96 6.39 -16.72
N LYS A 184 -19.76 6.95 -15.80
CA LYS A 184 -20.59 8.13 -16.09
C LYS A 184 -19.77 9.33 -16.52
N ARG A 185 -18.66 9.62 -15.83
CA ARG A 185 -17.74 10.70 -16.19
C ARG A 185 -17.17 10.54 -17.60
N ARG A 186 -16.74 9.32 -17.95
CA ARG A 186 -16.19 9.01 -19.28
C ARG A 186 -17.24 9.17 -20.38
N GLN A 187 -18.48 8.76 -20.14
CA GLN A 187 -19.57 8.85 -21.11
C GLN A 187 -20.09 10.27 -21.30
N ASN A 188 -20.27 11.02 -20.22
CA ASN A 188 -21.02 12.28 -20.26
C ASN A 188 -20.15 13.51 -20.54
N ALA A 189 -18.88 13.47 -20.15
CA ALA A 189 -18.02 14.67 -20.17
C ALA A 189 -16.76 14.52 -21.02
N ASN A 190 -16.50 13.33 -21.59
CA ASN A 190 -15.21 12.98 -22.21
C ASN A 190 -13.99 13.30 -21.33
N ILE A 191 -14.19 13.41 -20.01
CA ILE A 191 -13.12 13.67 -19.04
C ILE A 191 -12.43 12.35 -18.74
N ILE A 192 -11.17 12.23 -19.17
CA ILE A 192 -10.38 11.00 -19.03
C ILE A 192 -9.75 10.92 -17.64
N ARG A 193 -9.33 12.06 -17.08
CA ARG A 193 -8.66 12.13 -15.77
C ARG A 193 -9.05 13.38 -14.99
N GLU A 194 -9.05 13.27 -13.66
CA GLU A 194 -9.26 14.37 -12.73
C GLU A 194 -7.92 14.74 -12.08
N GLY A 195 -7.52 16.01 -12.20
CA GLY A 195 -6.30 16.51 -11.59
C GLY A 195 -6.54 17.04 -10.17
N HIS A 196 -5.65 16.74 -9.24
CA HIS A 196 -5.61 17.35 -7.91
C HIS A 196 -4.18 17.30 -7.34
N PRO A 197 -3.66 18.35 -6.67
CA PRO A 197 -2.27 18.38 -6.18
C PRO A 197 -1.92 17.27 -5.18
N MET A 198 -2.92 16.71 -4.48
CA MET A 198 -2.74 15.51 -3.64
C MET A 198 -2.04 14.36 -4.36
N VAL A 199 -2.22 14.21 -5.67
CA VAL A 199 -1.59 13.16 -6.48
C VAL A 199 -0.08 13.11 -6.26
N ASP A 200 0.58 14.26 -6.10
CA ASP A 200 2.04 14.35 -5.93
C ASP A 200 2.54 13.63 -4.69
N TYR A 201 1.70 13.49 -3.65
CA TYR A 201 2.06 12.77 -2.42
C TYR A 201 1.99 11.25 -2.56
N PHE A 202 1.19 10.72 -3.50
CA PHE A 202 0.89 9.30 -3.64
C PHE A 202 1.42 8.68 -4.93
N ILE A 203 1.89 9.50 -5.88
CA ILE A 203 2.25 9.04 -7.23
C ILE A 203 3.35 7.96 -7.19
N ASP A 204 4.37 8.12 -6.35
CA ASP A 204 5.46 7.14 -6.22
C ASP A 204 4.95 5.81 -5.65
N PHE A 205 4.13 5.88 -4.60
CA PHE A 205 3.52 4.69 -3.99
C PHE A 205 2.63 3.94 -4.99
N ILE A 206 1.71 4.65 -5.65
CA ILE A 206 0.74 4.03 -6.57
C ILE A 206 1.45 3.49 -7.81
N ASN A 207 2.43 4.22 -8.36
CA ASN A 207 3.20 3.73 -9.50
C ASN A 207 4.00 2.49 -9.13
N TYR A 208 4.68 2.47 -7.97
CA TYR A 208 5.38 1.28 -7.50
C TYR A 208 4.41 0.10 -7.30
N ASP A 209 3.29 0.34 -6.64
CA ASP A 209 2.28 -0.70 -6.40
C ASP A 209 1.70 -1.24 -7.71
N ALA A 210 1.33 -0.38 -8.66
CA ALA A 210 0.73 -0.74 -9.95
C ALA A 210 1.72 -1.28 -10.99
N SER A 211 3.03 -1.13 -10.78
CA SER A 211 4.09 -1.61 -11.68
C SER A 211 5.04 -2.62 -11.03
N SER A 212 4.63 -3.19 -9.90
CA SER A 212 5.37 -4.25 -9.23
C SER A 212 4.75 -5.63 -9.50
N GLN A 213 5.49 -6.65 -9.13
CA GLN A 213 5.09 -8.04 -9.16
C GLN A 213 5.66 -8.77 -7.94
N ILE A 214 5.04 -9.87 -7.56
CA ILE A 214 5.49 -10.71 -6.46
C ILE A 214 5.83 -12.12 -6.94
N CYS A 215 6.94 -12.66 -6.46
CA CYS A 215 7.33 -14.04 -6.75
C CYS A 215 6.54 -15.02 -5.88
N LYS A 216 5.91 -16.02 -6.50
CA LYS A 216 5.13 -17.03 -5.76
C LYS A 216 5.99 -18.01 -4.96
N THR A 217 7.27 -18.13 -5.28
CA THR A 217 8.18 -19.08 -4.62
C THR A 217 8.76 -18.51 -3.33
N CYS A 218 9.30 -17.28 -3.40
CA CYS A 218 10.04 -16.68 -2.30
C CYS A 218 9.38 -15.43 -1.72
N SER A 219 8.22 -15.01 -2.24
CA SER A 219 7.48 -13.82 -1.78
C SER A 219 8.26 -12.49 -1.89
N THR A 220 9.27 -12.42 -2.76
CA THR A 220 9.95 -11.16 -3.06
C THR A 220 9.06 -10.28 -3.93
N VAL A 221 8.89 -9.02 -3.54
CA VAL A 221 8.29 -7.97 -4.38
C VAL A 221 9.39 -7.30 -5.23
N GLN A 222 9.13 -7.12 -6.52
CA GLN A 222 10.08 -6.54 -7.46
C GLN A 222 9.37 -5.77 -8.60
N SER A 223 10.14 -5.06 -9.42
CA SER A 223 9.63 -4.39 -10.62
C SER A 223 9.04 -5.38 -11.61
N SER A 224 7.92 -5.04 -12.27
CA SER A 224 7.32 -5.83 -13.35
C SER A 224 8.22 -5.95 -14.59
N LYS A 225 9.25 -5.11 -14.71
CA LYS A 225 10.25 -5.19 -15.79
C LYS A 225 11.18 -6.40 -15.66
N ASN A 226 11.22 -7.04 -14.49
CA ASN A 226 12.07 -8.20 -14.24
C ASN A 226 11.39 -9.46 -14.81
N ASN A 227 12.05 -10.19 -15.70
CA ASN A 227 11.50 -11.45 -16.25
C ASN A 227 11.61 -12.61 -15.25
N PHE A 228 12.58 -12.53 -14.34
CA PHE A 228 12.86 -13.54 -13.32
C PHE A 228 12.93 -12.90 -11.93
N CYS A 229 12.71 -13.70 -10.90
CA CYS A 229 12.84 -13.25 -9.52
C CYS A 229 14.30 -12.95 -9.17
N LYS A 230 14.59 -11.71 -8.74
CA LYS A 230 15.92 -11.29 -8.29
C LYS A 230 16.47 -12.10 -7.11
N THR A 231 15.61 -12.76 -6.33
CA THR A 231 15.99 -13.46 -5.10
C THR A 231 16.10 -14.98 -5.29
N CYS A 232 15.24 -15.60 -6.10
CA CYS A 232 15.23 -17.06 -6.28
C CYS A 232 15.35 -17.55 -7.73
N GLY A 233 15.45 -16.64 -8.71
CA GLY A 233 15.57 -16.99 -10.14
C GLY A 233 14.28 -17.54 -10.78
N SER A 234 13.21 -17.78 -10.02
CA SER A 234 11.93 -18.27 -10.59
C SER A 234 11.26 -17.22 -11.48
N ASN A 235 10.62 -17.66 -12.56
CA ASN A 235 9.72 -16.85 -13.40
C ASN A 235 8.24 -16.96 -12.98
N ASN A 236 7.94 -17.63 -11.87
CA ASN A 236 6.56 -17.73 -11.36
C ASN A 236 6.19 -16.47 -10.58
N LEU A 237 5.80 -15.44 -11.33
CA LEU A 237 5.52 -14.10 -10.85
C LEU A 237 4.02 -13.77 -10.98
N ILE A 238 3.51 -12.92 -10.09
CA ILE A 238 2.19 -12.29 -10.22
C ILE A 238 2.39 -10.80 -10.34
N GLU A 239 2.02 -10.25 -11.49
CA GLU A 239 2.01 -8.81 -11.69
C GLU A 239 0.83 -8.13 -10.99
N SER A 240 1.07 -6.93 -10.49
CA SER A 240 0.04 -6.00 -10.06
C SER A 240 -0.69 -5.45 -11.29
N SER A 241 -1.78 -6.11 -11.67
CA SER A 241 -2.64 -5.73 -12.79
C SER A 241 -4.10 -5.78 -12.39
N ALA A 242 -5.00 -5.11 -13.12
CA ALA A 242 -6.43 -5.11 -12.79
C ALA A 242 -7.06 -6.52 -12.76
N GLU A 243 -6.49 -7.49 -13.45
CA GLU A 243 -6.90 -8.89 -13.41
C GLU A 243 -6.41 -9.62 -12.16
N ASN A 244 -5.16 -9.38 -11.77
CA ASN A 244 -4.46 -10.16 -10.76
C ASN A 244 -4.35 -9.45 -9.40
N TYR A 245 -4.80 -8.20 -9.29
CA TYR A 245 -4.52 -7.34 -8.15
C TYR A 245 -4.96 -7.93 -6.81
N THR A 246 -6.13 -8.58 -6.74
CA THR A 246 -6.58 -9.26 -5.51
C THR A 246 -5.57 -10.34 -5.07
N ASN A 247 -5.14 -11.21 -5.97
CA ASN A 247 -4.18 -12.26 -5.66
C ASN A 247 -2.79 -11.66 -5.33
N TYR A 248 -2.36 -10.67 -6.11
CA TYR A 248 -1.12 -9.93 -5.85
C TYR A 248 -1.13 -9.32 -4.44
N TYR A 249 -2.21 -8.60 -4.07
CA TYR A 249 -2.35 -7.92 -2.79
C TYR A 249 -2.35 -8.91 -1.61
N ILE A 250 -3.11 -10.00 -1.72
CA ILE A 250 -3.13 -11.06 -0.70
C ILE A 250 -1.71 -11.64 -0.51
N MET A 251 -1.03 -11.97 -1.61
CA MET A 251 0.32 -12.51 -1.54
C MET A 251 1.35 -11.49 -1.02
N LYS A 252 1.17 -10.21 -1.31
CA LYS A 252 1.99 -9.12 -0.78
C LYS A 252 1.93 -9.05 0.75
N GLY A 253 0.85 -9.52 1.36
CA GLY A 253 0.76 -9.71 2.81
C GLY A 253 1.75 -10.74 3.38
N THR A 254 2.29 -11.63 2.54
CA THR A 254 3.32 -12.63 2.89
C THR A 254 4.71 -12.25 2.37
N LYS A 255 4.91 -10.98 2.01
CA LYS A 255 6.17 -10.50 1.46
C LYS A 255 7.34 -10.82 2.40
N MET A 256 8.49 -11.07 1.79
CA MET A 256 9.74 -11.31 2.49
C MET A 256 10.74 -10.20 2.16
N ASP A 257 11.32 -9.61 3.20
CA ASP A 257 12.39 -8.62 3.09
C ASP A 257 13.74 -9.34 3.28
N TYR A 258 14.40 -9.66 2.17
CA TYR A 258 15.67 -10.40 2.17
C TYR A 258 16.87 -9.48 2.42
N THR A 259 17.96 -10.06 2.91
CA THR A 259 19.22 -9.35 3.13
C THR A 259 19.73 -8.74 1.83
N LYS A 260 20.30 -7.54 1.93
CA LYS A 260 20.89 -6.77 0.82
C LYS A 260 22.25 -6.18 1.21
N ILE A 261 23.10 -5.96 0.21
CA ILE A 261 24.35 -5.21 0.35
C ILE A 261 24.09 -3.77 -0.11
N GLU A 262 24.45 -2.80 0.74
CA GLU A 262 24.37 -1.40 0.37
C GLU A 262 25.50 -1.03 -0.60
N THR A 263 25.14 -0.40 -1.71
CA THR A 263 26.06 0.02 -2.77
C THR A 263 25.92 1.50 -3.06
N ASN A 264 26.98 2.10 -3.60
CA ASN A 264 26.93 3.45 -4.16
C ASN A 264 26.22 3.47 -5.53
N ALA A 265 26.16 4.65 -6.16
CA ALA A 265 25.51 4.84 -7.46
C ALA A 265 26.14 4.03 -8.62
N ASN A 266 27.40 3.62 -8.49
CA ASN A 266 28.13 2.81 -9.48
C ASN A 266 28.00 1.30 -9.21
N GLY A 267 27.28 0.90 -8.16
CA GLY A 267 27.14 -0.51 -7.77
C GLY A 267 28.33 -1.08 -7.00
N THR A 268 29.21 -0.21 -6.48
CA THR A 268 30.31 -0.61 -5.59
C THR A 268 29.77 -0.71 -4.16
N PRO A 269 30.03 -1.80 -3.43
CA PRO A 269 29.56 -1.92 -2.05
C PRO A 269 30.27 -0.91 -1.15
N VAL A 270 29.54 -0.35 -0.17
CA VAL A 270 30.06 0.66 0.77
C VAL A 270 31.26 0.15 1.57
N LYS A 271 31.25 -1.16 1.87
CA LYS A 271 32.38 -1.90 2.46
C LYS A 271 32.43 -3.30 1.87
N CYS A 272 33.58 -3.96 1.90
CA CYS A 272 33.70 -5.33 1.40
C CYS A 272 32.72 -6.24 2.15
N PRO A 273 31.82 -6.95 1.46
CA PRO A 273 30.79 -7.74 2.14
C PRO A 273 31.34 -9.00 2.83
N LYS A 274 32.61 -9.35 2.61
CA LYS A 274 33.27 -10.51 3.22
C LYS A 274 34.21 -10.15 4.37
N CYS A 275 35.03 -9.12 4.22
CA CYS A 275 36.05 -8.74 5.21
C CYS A 275 35.87 -7.33 5.79
N GLU A 276 34.79 -6.64 5.42
CA GLU A 276 34.40 -5.32 5.92
C GLU A 276 35.37 -4.17 5.61
N TYR A 277 36.37 -4.37 4.75
CA TYR A 277 37.27 -3.30 4.31
C TYR A 277 36.49 -2.14 3.65
N GLU A 278 36.68 -0.93 4.17
CA GLU A 278 35.83 0.24 3.85
C GLU A 278 36.40 1.11 2.71
N SER A 279 37.69 1.01 2.39
CA SER A 279 38.34 1.88 1.39
C SER A 279 38.30 1.26 -0.01
N LEU A 280 37.10 0.96 -0.50
CA LEU A 280 36.87 0.47 -1.86
C LEU A 280 36.74 1.62 -2.86
N ASN A 281 37.24 1.40 -4.08
CA ASN A 281 37.11 2.30 -5.22
C ASN A 281 36.29 1.61 -6.32
N ASP A 282 35.57 2.38 -7.14
CA ASP A 282 34.76 1.92 -8.27
C ASP A 282 35.56 1.22 -9.37
N GLU A 283 36.88 1.46 -9.43
CA GLU A 283 37.78 0.76 -10.36
C GLU A 283 38.17 -0.64 -9.89
N PHE A 284 37.90 -0.99 -8.62
CA PHE A 284 38.30 -2.28 -8.07
C PHE A 284 37.32 -3.37 -8.46
N ILE A 285 37.80 -4.37 -9.20
CA ILE A 285 37.00 -5.58 -9.47
C ILE A 285 36.99 -6.52 -8.25
N TYR A 286 38.12 -6.55 -7.52
CA TYR A 286 38.33 -7.42 -6.36
C TYR A 286 38.70 -6.62 -5.12
N CYS A 287 38.31 -7.13 -3.95
CA CYS A 287 38.73 -6.56 -2.68
C CYS A 287 40.26 -6.72 -2.51
N PRO A 288 40.99 -5.63 -2.20
CA PRO A 288 42.45 -5.71 -2.00
C PRO A 288 42.91 -6.59 -0.84
N ILE A 289 42.01 -6.90 0.11
CA ILE A 289 42.33 -7.63 1.34
C ILE A 289 42.01 -9.13 1.22
N CYS A 290 40.84 -9.48 0.66
CA CYS A 290 40.37 -10.86 0.65
C CYS A 290 40.06 -11.41 -0.75
N SER A 291 40.35 -10.63 -1.80
CA SER A 291 40.18 -10.98 -3.21
C SER A 291 38.75 -11.35 -3.63
N THR A 292 37.74 -10.99 -2.83
CA THR A 292 36.32 -11.13 -3.19
C THR A 292 35.97 -10.24 -4.37
N HIS A 293 35.26 -10.76 -5.38
CA HIS A 293 34.73 -9.95 -6.49
C HIS A 293 33.61 -9.06 -5.94
N ILE A 294 33.78 -7.74 -6.03
CA ILE A 294 32.98 -6.79 -5.23
C ILE A 294 31.72 -6.30 -5.95
N HIS A 295 31.65 -6.39 -7.27
CA HIS A 295 30.47 -5.94 -8.02
C HIS A 295 29.49 -7.09 -8.23
N ASN A 296 28.20 -6.80 -8.09
CA ASN A 296 27.19 -7.81 -8.38
C ASN A 296 26.94 -7.89 -9.89
N VAL A 297 27.29 -9.00 -10.52
CA VAL A 297 27.20 -9.18 -11.99
C VAL A 297 26.54 -10.50 -12.35
N CYS A 298 25.92 -10.57 -13.52
CA CYS A 298 25.32 -11.80 -14.02
C CYS A 298 26.39 -12.75 -14.57
N LEU A 299 26.45 -13.99 -14.06
CA LEU A 299 27.48 -14.96 -14.43
C LEU A 299 27.16 -15.79 -15.68
N GLY A 300 26.07 -15.46 -16.36
CA GLY A 300 25.58 -16.22 -17.50
C GLY A 300 25.10 -17.63 -17.12
N PRO A 301 24.70 -18.43 -18.12
CA PRO A 301 24.22 -19.79 -17.89
C PRO A 301 25.33 -20.72 -17.40
N GLU A 302 24.97 -21.81 -16.73
CA GLU A 302 25.95 -22.72 -16.10
C GLU A 302 26.90 -23.37 -17.12
N TRP A 303 26.47 -23.58 -18.37
CA TRP A 303 27.33 -24.11 -19.42
C TRP A 303 28.41 -23.12 -19.90
N ASN A 304 28.34 -21.83 -19.52
CA ASN A 304 29.43 -20.87 -19.71
C ASN A 304 30.46 -20.89 -18.58
N LYS A 305 30.35 -21.82 -17.63
CA LYS A 305 31.27 -21.91 -16.50
C LYS A 305 32.59 -22.58 -16.87
N ILE A 306 32.59 -23.44 -17.87
CA ILE A 306 33.72 -24.26 -18.25
C ILE A 306 34.11 -23.93 -19.69
N THR A 307 35.41 -23.88 -19.97
CA THR A 307 35.95 -23.85 -21.33
C THR A 307 36.77 -25.11 -21.57
N GLU A 308 36.51 -25.78 -22.69
CA GLU A 308 37.26 -26.96 -23.11
C GLU A 308 38.62 -26.52 -23.67
N THR A 309 39.71 -27.01 -23.08
CA THR A 309 41.07 -26.77 -23.57
C THR A 309 41.76 -28.09 -23.93
N ILE A 310 42.90 -28.00 -24.63
CA ILE A 310 43.71 -29.17 -25.02
C ILE A 310 44.17 -29.96 -23.77
N ASP A 311 44.37 -29.27 -22.65
CA ASP A 311 44.84 -29.85 -21.38
C ASP A 311 43.70 -30.24 -20.43
N GLY A 312 42.44 -30.13 -20.88
CA GLY A 312 41.23 -30.45 -20.12
C GLY A 312 40.31 -29.25 -19.87
N ASP A 313 39.25 -29.49 -19.11
CA ASP A 313 38.22 -28.51 -18.79
C ASP A 313 38.68 -27.53 -17.70
N ILE A 314 38.58 -26.23 -17.97
CA ILE A 314 38.96 -25.16 -17.03
C ILE A 314 37.72 -24.36 -16.62
N GLU A 315 37.53 -24.17 -15.31
CA GLU A 315 36.49 -23.28 -14.77
C GLU A 315 36.89 -21.81 -14.94
N LEU A 316 36.03 -21.03 -15.58
CA LEU A 316 36.21 -19.60 -15.79
C LEU A 316 35.99 -18.83 -14.49
N SER A 317 36.86 -17.85 -14.25
CA SER A 317 36.69 -16.88 -13.17
C SER A 317 35.39 -16.09 -13.31
N ILE A 318 34.94 -15.47 -12.21
CA ILE A 318 33.76 -14.59 -12.22
C ILE A 318 33.88 -13.50 -13.29
N GLN A 319 35.08 -12.93 -13.47
CA GLN A 319 35.30 -11.88 -14.46
C GLN A 319 35.20 -12.41 -15.89
N GLU A 320 35.83 -13.55 -16.19
CA GLU A 320 35.74 -14.18 -17.51
C GLU A 320 34.31 -14.59 -17.86
N ARG A 321 33.56 -15.14 -16.90
CA ARG A 321 32.13 -15.47 -17.06
C ARG A 321 31.29 -14.23 -17.38
N ASN A 322 31.56 -13.11 -16.69
CA ASN A 322 30.89 -11.84 -16.95
C ASN A 322 31.26 -11.27 -18.34
N ASP A 323 32.52 -11.35 -18.73
CA ASP A 323 32.99 -10.84 -20.02
C ASP A 323 32.42 -11.65 -21.20
N HIS A 324 32.27 -12.97 -21.04
CA HIS A 324 31.59 -13.83 -22.02
C HIS A 324 30.07 -13.67 -22.03
N ASN A 325 29.47 -13.05 -21.01
CA ASN A 325 28.04 -12.82 -20.94
C ASN A 325 27.62 -11.63 -21.82
N SER A 326 27.38 -11.91 -23.10
CA SER A 326 26.94 -10.90 -24.06
C SER A 326 25.52 -10.35 -23.80
N SER A 327 24.72 -11.07 -23.01
CA SER A 327 23.27 -10.82 -22.87
C SER A 327 22.88 -9.91 -21.70
N CYS A 328 23.62 -9.97 -20.59
CA CYS A 328 23.29 -9.25 -19.35
C CYS A 328 24.54 -8.55 -18.82
N LYS A 329 24.72 -7.28 -19.20
CA LYS A 329 25.87 -6.47 -18.82
C LYS A 329 25.52 -5.43 -17.76
N GLY A 330 26.53 -5.04 -16.99
CA GLY A 330 26.43 -3.98 -15.98
C GLY A 330 26.28 -4.53 -14.56
N ASN A 331 26.45 -3.61 -13.61
CA ASN A 331 26.32 -3.92 -12.19
C ASN A 331 24.85 -4.02 -11.81
N LEU A 332 24.50 -5.11 -11.13
CA LEU A 332 23.20 -5.37 -10.54
C LEU A 332 23.14 -4.78 -9.13
N GLU A 333 21.92 -4.56 -8.62
CA GLU A 333 21.72 -4.08 -7.25
C GLU A 333 22.21 -5.12 -6.22
N GLY A 334 22.61 -4.65 -5.04
CA GLY A 334 23.24 -5.47 -4.01
C GLY A 334 22.30 -6.47 -3.30
N ASP A 335 21.02 -6.53 -3.66
CA ASP A 335 20.05 -7.50 -3.17
C ASP A 335 19.75 -8.64 -4.17
N PHE A 336 20.32 -8.58 -5.37
CA PHE A 336 20.06 -9.58 -6.41
C PHE A 336 20.94 -10.80 -6.18
N ARG A 337 20.30 -11.95 -5.95
CA ARG A 337 20.95 -13.28 -5.92
C ARG A 337 20.97 -13.89 -7.31
N TYR A 338 19.95 -13.58 -8.11
CA TYR A 338 19.77 -14.02 -9.50
C TYR A 338 19.53 -12.82 -10.40
N CYS A 339 20.00 -12.93 -11.64
CA CYS A 339 19.80 -11.91 -12.67
C CYS A 339 18.31 -11.79 -13.03
N PRO A 340 17.70 -10.60 -12.94
CA PRO A 340 16.27 -10.42 -13.26
C PRO A 340 15.95 -10.60 -14.74
N HIS A 341 16.95 -10.55 -15.62
CA HIS A 341 16.76 -10.63 -17.07
C HIS A 341 16.78 -12.08 -17.59
N CYS A 342 17.71 -12.91 -17.10
CA CYS A 342 17.94 -14.26 -17.60
C CYS A 342 17.81 -15.36 -16.53
N GLY A 343 17.60 -15.02 -15.25
CA GLY A 343 17.38 -15.98 -14.16
C GLY A 343 18.64 -16.70 -13.65
N ASN A 344 19.81 -16.42 -14.24
CA ASN A 344 21.08 -17.04 -13.84
C ASN A 344 21.62 -16.47 -12.53
N GLU A 345 22.48 -17.25 -11.86
CA GLU A 345 23.13 -16.83 -10.63
C GLU A 345 24.03 -15.60 -10.85
N THR A 346 24.09 -14.76 -9.83
CA THR A 346 24.95 -13.57 -9.81
C THR A 346 26.23 -13.82 -9.04
N SER A 347 27.24 -12.95 -9.19
CA SER A 347 28.49 -13.04 -8.43
C SER A 347 28.25 -13.02 -6.91
N TYR A 348 27.23 -12.31 -6.41
CA TYR A 348 26.91 -12.29 -4.98
C TYR A 348 26.26 -13.60 -4.50
N GLY A 349 25.40 -14.19 -5.31
CA GLY A 349 24.82 -15.52 -5.05
C GLY A 349 25.90 -16.61 -5.06
N TYR A 350 26.71 -16.65 -6.12
CA TYR A 350 27.75 -17.67 -6.32
C TYR A 350 28.83 -17.63 -5.23
N GLN A 351 29.30 -16.43 -4.86
CA GLN A 351 30.29 -16.26 -3.78
C GLN A 351 29.68 -16.47 -2.38
N LYS A 352 28.37 -16.71 -2.26
CA LYS A 352 27.63 -16.81 -1.00
C LYS A 352 27.78 -15.56 -0.12
N ILE A 353 27.96 -14.41 -0.76
CA ILE A 353 27.92 -13.10 -0.10
C ILE A 353 26.50 -12.85 0.41
N LEU A 354 25.51 -13.15 -0.44
CA LEU A 354 24.11 -13.20 -0.04
C LEU A 354 23.75 -14.63 0.31
N THR A 355 23.19 -14.83 1.50
CA THR A 355 22.66 -16.12 1.93
C THR A 355 21.55 -16.58 0.97
N SER A 356 21.39 -17.89 0.78
CA SER A 356 20.32 -18.40 -0.06
C SER A 356 18.94 -18.00 0.51
N TRP A 357 18.02 -17.65 -0.39
CA TRP A 357 16.69 -17.20 -0.01
C TRP A 357 15.93 -18.22 0.85
N SER A 358 16.14 -19.52 0.61
CA SER A 358 15.46 -20.59 1.35
C SER A 358 15.93 -20.65 2.81
N VAL A 359 17.22 -20.43 3.06
CA VAL A 359 17.78 -20.37 4.42
C VAL A 359 17.24 -19.15 5.17
N GLU A 360 17.26 -17.97 4.55
CA GLU A 360 16.72 -16.75 5.17
C GLU A 360 15.22 -16.86 5.47
N LYS A 361 14.45 -17.44 4.54
CA LYS A 361 13.02 -17.66 4.73
C LYS A 361 12.74 -18.65 5.88
N ASN A 362 13.45 -19.78 5.93
CA ASN A 362 13.30 -20.74 7.02
C ASN A 362 13.66 -20.12 8.38
N ASN A 363 14.70 -19.29 8.43
CA ASN A 363 15.08 -18.57 9.66
C ASN A 363 13.96 -17.62 10.08
N PHE A 364 13.42 -16.82 9.15
CA PHE A 364 12.29 -15.92 9.42
C PHE A 364 11.08 -16.68 9.97
N ASP A 365 10.67 -17.77 9.30
CA ASP A 365 9.52 -18.58 9.70
C ASP A 365 9.74 -19.19 11.10
N SER A 366 10.95 -19.67 11.41
CA SER A 366 11.28 -20.24 12.72
C SER A 366 11.22 -19.22 13.86
N THR A 367 11.61 -17.96 13.60
CA THR A 367 11.55 -16.88 14.59
C THR A 367 10.13 -16.35 14.81
N ASN A 368 9.32 -16.29 13.76
CA ASN A 368 7.95 -15.77 13.82
C ASN A 368 6.91 -16.80 14.27
N PHE A 369 7.27 -18.08 14.37
CA PHE A 369 6.41 -19.14 14.92
C PHE A 369 6.02 -18.93 16.40
N SER A 370 6.57 -17.90 17.06
CA SER A 370 6.24 -17.56 18.45
C SER A 370 5.17 -16.47 18.62
N PHE A 371 4.74 -15.75 17.56
CA PHE A 371 3.75 -14.68 17.70
C PHE A 371 3.02 -14.36 16.39
N GLN A 372 2.07 -15.19 15.96
CA GLN A 372 1.02 -14.73 15.04
C GLN A 372 -0.32 -15.38 15.37
N GLU A 373 -1.16 -14.68 16.14
CA GLU A 373 -2.60 -14.81 15.92
C GLU A 373 -2.89 -14.35 14.47
N PRO A 374 -3.70 -15.08 13.70
CA PRO A 374 -3.97 -14.74 12.32
C PRO A 374 -4.65 -13.37 12.22
N LYS A 375 -3.91 -12.36 11.75
CA LYS A 375 -4.46 -11.07 11.31
C LYS A 375 -5.12 -11.17 9.93
N PHE A 376 -5.90 -12.23 9.68
CA PHE A 376 -6.74 -12.33 8.49
C PHE A 376 -7.91 -13.28 8.78
N ASN A 377 -8.72 -12.95 9.78
CA ASN A 377 -10.10 -13.43 9.83
C ASN A 377 -11.01 -12.26 9.47
N ASP A 378 -11.82 -12.49 8.45
CA ASP A 378 -12.98 -11.70 8.02
C ASP A 378 -12.66 -10.39 7.27
N LEU A 379 -12.52 -10.49 5.93
CA LEU A 379 -13.16 -9.52 5.04
C LEU A 379 -14.59 -10.03 4.79
N PRO A 380 -15.63 -9.51 5.46
CA PRO A 380 -16.99 -9.85 5.12
C PRO A 380 -17.51 -8.91 4.02
N PHE A 381 -18.33 -9.48 3.15
CA PHE A 381 -19.23 -8.78 2.23
C PHE A 381 -19.96 -7.59 2.88
#